data_AF-A0A7V8DAY4-F1
#
_entry.id   AF-A0A7V8DAY4-F1
#
_cell.length_a   1.000
_cell.length_b   1.000
_cell.length_c   1.000
_cell.angle_alpha   90.00
_cell.angle_beta   90.00
_cell.angle_gamma   90.00
#
_symmetry.space_group_name_H-M   'P 1'
#
loop_
_entity.id
_entity.type
_entity.pdbx_description
1 polymer ?
#
loop_
_entity_poly.entity_id
_entity_poly.type
_entity_poly.pdbx_seq_one_letter_code
_entity_poly.pdbx_strand_id
1 'polypeptide(L)'
;MRRADRLLQIIQIMRRYRKPVSGNTIARELEVSLRTIYRDIDTLMTDGVPIRGEAGVGYVLGEGYDLPPLMFKADEIEAVVLGLEWELPKWEQFCQRI
;
A
#
# COMPACT_ATOMS: atom_id res chain seq x y z
N MET A 1 -1.27 -6.01 16.04
CA MET A 1 -1.30 -5.20 14.80
C MET A 1 -2.41 -5.71 13.89
N ARG A 2 -3.26 -4.84 13.33
CA ARG A 2 -4.29 -5.26 12.36
C ARG A 2 -3.61 -5.69 11.06
N ARG A 3 -4.26 -6.57 10.29
CA ARG A 3 -3.65 -7.09 9.04
C ARG A 3 -3.35 -5.98 8.05
N ALA A 4 -4.30 -5.07 7.83
CA ALA A 4 -4.15 -3.94 6.90
C ALA A 4 -2.92 -3.07 7.22
N ASP A 5 -2.74 -2.71 8.50
CA ASP A 5 -1.57 -1.95 8.96
C ASP A 5 -0.26 -2.67 8.61
N ARG A 6 -0.22 -4.00 8.78
CA ARG A 6 0.97 -4.80 8.49
C ARG A 6 1.27 -4.85 6.99
N LEU A 7 0.24 -5.02 6.14
CA LEU A 7 0.40 -5.00 4.69
C LEU A 7 0.99 -3.67 4.21
N LEU A 8 0.46 -2.56 4.73
CA LEU A 8 0.98 -1.23 4.44
C LEU A 8 2.43 -1.08 4.93
N GLN A 9 2.75 -1.53 6.15
CA GLN A 9 4.11 -1.45 6.66
C GLN A 9 5.10 -2.28 5.84
N ILE A 10 4.73 -3.47 5.37
CA ILE A 10 5.56 -4.29 4.46
C ILE A 10 5.92 -3.47 3.21
N ILE A 11 4.94 -2.80 2.60
CA ILE A 11 5.17 -1.91 1.46
C ILE A 11 6.12 -0.77 1.84
N GLN A 12 5.89 -0.08 2.96
CA GLN A 12 6.74 1.03 3.40
C GLN A 12 8.18 0.59 3.68
N ILE A 13 8.37 -0.59 4.25
CA ILE A 13 9.70 -1.17 4.43
C ILE A 13 10.35 -1.33 3.06
N MET A 14 9.71 -2.00 2.10
CA MET A 14 10.28 -2.19 0.77
C MET A 14 10.59 -0.87 0.05
N ARG A 15 9.74 0.17 0.19
CA ARG A 15 9.96 1.51 -0.39
C ARG A 15 11.26 2.18 0.07
N ARG A 16 11.67 1.95 1.32
CA ARG A 16 12.91 2.55 1.86
C ARG A 16 14.18 1.93 1.27
N TYR A 17 14.10 0.75 0.67
CA TYR A 17 15.26 0.04 0.14
C TYR A 17 15.31 0.15 -1.38
N ARG A 18 16.47 0.57 -1.91
CA ARG A 18 16.76 0.48 -3.36
C ARG A 18 17.17 -0.92 -3.83
N LYS A 19 17.43 -1.84 -2.90
CA LYS A 19 17.87 -3.22 -3.17
C LYS A 19 16.86 -4.20 -2.59
N PRO A 20 16.81 -5.46 -3.07
CA PRO A 20 15.93 -6.48 -2.51
C PRO A 20 16.10 -6.65 -1.01
N VAL A 21 14.98 -6.70 -0.29
CA VAL A 21 14.91 -6.89 1.16
C VAL A 21 14.51 -8.34 1.45
N SER A 22 15.32 -9.05 2.23
CA SER A 22 14.97 -10.43 2.61
C SER A 22 13.72 -10.48 3.49
N GLY A 23 12.89 -11.52 3.32
CA GLY A 23 11.73 -11.73 4.17
C GLY A 23 12.07 -11.81 5.66
N ASN A 24 13.25 -12.33 6.01
CA ASN A 24 13.75 -12.34 7.39
C ASN A 24 13.99 -10.94 7.97
N THR A 25 14.41 -9.98 7.14
CA THR A 25 14.62 -8.60 7.58
C THR A 25 13.29 -7.94 7.87
N ILE A 26 12.32 -8.10 6.97
CA ILE A 26 10.95 -7.60 7.14
C ILE A 26 10.29 -8.24 8.38
N ALA A 27 10.46 -9.55 8.55
CA ALA A 27 9.91 -10.31 9.68
C ALA A 27 10.45 -9.83 11.03
N ARG A 28 11.76 -9.58 11.12
CA ARG A 28 12.39 -9.05 12.34
C ARG A 28 11.91 -7.63 12.66
N GLU A 29 11.82 -6.76 11.65
CA GLU A 29 11.39 -5.37 11.86
C GLU A 29 9.93 -5.29 12.32
N LEU A 30 9.06 -6.16 11.79
CA LEU A 30 7.64 -6.20 12.14
C LEU A 30 7.32 -7.13 13.32
N GLU A 31 8.34 -7.78 13.91
CA GLU A 31 8.21 -8.75 15.01
C GLU A 31 7.18 -9.86 14.74
N VAL A 32 7.17 -10.39 13.50
CA VAL A 32 6.29 -11.48 13.07
C VAL A 32 7.07 -12.64 12.49
N SER A 33 6.42 -13.80 12.33
CA SER A 33 7.07 -14.96 11.72
C SER A 33 7.31 -14.76 10.22
N LEU A 34 8.38 -15.39 9.71
CA LEU A 34 8.69 -15.38 8.27
C LEU A 34 7.54 -15.92 7.41
N ARG A 35 6.83 -16.96 7.89
CA ARG A 35 5.64 -17.51 7.23
C ARG A 35 4.53 -16.45 7.07
N THR A 36 4.39 -15.55 8.06
CA THR A 36 3.41 -14.46 8.00
C THR A 36 3.79 -13.48 6.90
N ILE A 37 5.07 -13.11 6.81
CA ILE A 37 5.58 -12.23 5.74
C ILE A 37 5.34 -12.84 4.37
N TYR A 38 5.66 -14.11 4.14
CA TYR A 38 5.45 -14.73 2.84
C TYR A 38 3.98 -14.76 2.42
N ARG A 39 3.06 -15.10 3.34
CA ARG A 39 1.62 -15.07 3.05
C ARG A 39 1.11 -13.66 2.76
N ASP A 40 1.63 -12.67 3.48
CA ASP A 40 1.21 -11.29 3.30
C ASP A 40 1.78 -10.70 1.99
N ILE A 41 3.00 -11.06 1.59
CA ILE A 41 3.56 -10.72 0.28
C ILE A 41 2.75 -11.35 -0.86
N ASP A 42 2.37 -12.61 -0.73
CA ASP A 42 1.51 -13.31 -1.70
C ASP A 42 0.13 -12.62 -1.84
N THR A 43 -0.41 -12.15 -0.72
CA THR A 43 -1.64 -11.33 -0.72
C THR A 43 -1.42 -10.03 -1.49
N LEU A 44 -0.34 -9.29 -1.19
CA LEU A 44 -0.02 -8.04 -1.88
C LEU A 44 0.17 -8.22 -3.39
N MET A 45 0.83 -9.30 -3.81
CA MET A 45 1.00 -9.64 -5.23
C MET A 45 -0.35 -9.95 -5.89
N THR A 46 -1.22 -10.70 -5.21
CA THR A 46 -2.59 -11.00 -5.69
C THR A 46 -3.43 -9.73 -5.81
N ASP A 47 -3.24 -8.78 -4.89
CA ASP A 47 -3.90 -7.46 -4.90
C ASP A 47 -3.30 -6.50 -5.95
N GLY A 48 -2.33 -6.94 -6.76
CA GLY A 48 -1.75 -6.18 -7.86
C GLY A 48 -0.62 -5.24 -7.49
N VAL A 49 -0.09 -5.32 -6.25
CA VAL A 49 1.11 -4.57 -5.87
C VAL A 49 2.30 -5.12 -6.66
N PRO A 50 3.07 -4.28 -7.37
CA PRO A 50 4.12 -4.72 -8.28
C PRO A 50 5.38 -5.17 -7.50
N ILE A 51 5.31 -6.24 -6.74
CA ILE A 51 6.46 -6.78 -5.99
C ILE A 51 7.21 -7.75 -6.89
N ARG A 52 8.54 -7.59 -6.97
CA ARG A 52 9.45 -8.53 -7.65
C ARG A 52 10.31 -9.25 -6.61
N GLY A 53 10.60 -10.51 -6.87
CA GLY A 53 11.49 -11.32 -6.04
C GLY A 53 10.81 -12.55 -5.43
N GLU A 54 11.60 -13.37 -4.77
CA GLU A 54 11.17 -14.68 -4.26
C GLU A 54 11.74 -14.98 -2.87
N ALA A 55 11.16 -15.98 -2.22
CA ALA A 55 11.59 -16.42 -0.90
C ALA A 55 13.07 -16.84 -0.92
N GLY A 56 13.86 -16.34 0.03
CA GLY A 56 15.30 -16.61 0.10
C GLY A 56 16.18 -15.65 -0.70
N VAL A 57 15.68 -15.05 -1.79
CA VAL A 57 16.41 -14.03 -2.58
C VAL A 57 16.10 -12.62 -2.05
N GLY A 58 14.85 -12.37 -1.65
CA GLY A 58 14.36 -11.08 -1.17
C GLY A 58 13.43 -10.39 -2.16
N TYR A 59 12.81 -9.31 -1.70
CA TYR A 59 11.71 -8.64 -2.40
C TYR A 59 12.02 -7.17 -2.63
N VAL A 60 11.64 -6.66 -3.79
CA VAL A 60 11.76 -5.25 -4.17
C VAL A 60 10.45 -4.77 -4.75
N LEU A 61 10.11 -3.52 -4.48
CA LEU A 61 8.96 -2.88 -5.07
C LEU A 61 9.27 -2.45 -6.50
N GLY A 62 8.34 -2.67 -7.41
CA GLY A 62 8.42 -2.26 -8.80
C GLY A 62 8.47 -0.74 -8.94
N GLU A 63 9.10 -0.29 -10.02
CA GLU A 63 9.16 1.13 -10.35
C GLU A 63 7.74 1.69 -10.57
N GLY A 64 7.50 2.94 -10.18
CA GLY A 64 6.22 3.62 -10.37
C GLY A 64 5.13 3.29 -9.35
N TYR A 65 5.41 2.49 -8.31
CA TYR A 65 4.49 2.34 -7.18
C TYR A 65 4.46 3.57 -6.26
N ASP A 66 5.49 4.41 -6.32
CA ASP A 66 5.53 5.67 -5.59
C ASP A 66 4.67 6.72 -6.27
N LEU A 67 3.85 7.41 -5.48
CA LEU A 67 3.18 8.63 -5.93
C LEU A 67 4.27 9.69 -6.20
N PRO A 68 4.41 10.20 -7.43
CA PRO A 68 5.38 11.25 -7.71
C PRO A 68 5.04 12.51 -6.89
N PRO A 69 5.99 13.44 -6.72
CA PRO A 69 5.68 14.74 -6.12
C PRO A 69 4.49 15.38 -6.85
N LEU A 70 3.38 15.56 -6.14
CA LEU A 70 2.19 16.22 -6.66
C LEU A 70 2.24 17.68 -6.22
N MET A 71 2.16 18.58 -7.19
CA MET A 71 1.90 20.00 -6.94
C MET A 71 0.44 20.25 -7.29
N PHE A 72 -0.40 20.30 -6.27
CA PHE A 72 -1.80 20.69 -6.45
C PHE A 72 -1.97 22.20 -6.24
N LYS A 73 -2.85 22.80 -7.02
CA LYS A 73 -3.42 24.12 -6.74
C LYS A 73 -4.49 24.01 -5.65
N ALA A 74 -4.88 25.15 -5.08
CA ALA A 74 -5.85 25.18 -3.98
C ALA A 74 -7.20 24.53 -4.35
N ASP A 75 -7.72 24.82 -5.55
CA ASP A 75 -8.94 24.25 -6.11
C ASP A 75 -8.81 22.74 -6.43
N GLU A 76 -7.64 22.30 -6.88
CA GLU A 76 -7.35 20.88 -7.12
C GLU A 76 -7.29 20.08 -5.80
N ILE A 77 -6.77 20.67 -4.72
CA ILE A 77 -6.80 20.05 -3.38
C ILE A 77 -8.24 19.92 -2.89
N GLU A 78 -9.06 20.97 -3.04
CA GLU A 78 -10.47 20.92 -2.67
C GLU A 78 -11.21 19.77 -3.37
N ALA A 79 -10.96 19.58 -4.67
CA ALA A 79 -11.55 18.47 -5.43
C ALA A 79 -11.10 17.09 -4.92
N VAL A 80 -9.82 16.92 -4.59
CA VAL A 80 -9.30 15.66 -4.02
C VAL A 80 -9.92 15.39 -2.65
N VAL A 81 -9.96 16.40 -1.77
CA VAL A 81 -10.56 16.28 -0.43
C VAL A 81 -12.03 15.92 -0.55
N LEU A 82 -12.78 16.61 -1.42
CA LEU A 82 -14.20 16.34 -1.65
C LEU A 82 -14.43 14.93 -2.21
N GLY A 83 -13.54 14.44 -3.08
CA GLY A 83 -13.57 13.05 -3.57
C GLY A 83 -13.26 12.02 -2.48
N LEU A 84 -12.34 12.31 -1.56
CA LEU A 84 -12.02 11.44 -0.41
C LEU A 84 -13.15 11.43 0.63
N GLU A 85 -13.82 12.56 0.83
CA GLU A 85 -14.99 12.69 1.70
C GLU A 85 -16.26 12.04 1.12
N TRP A 86 -16.28 11.78 -0.19
CA TRP A 86 -17.41 11.18 -0.90
C TRP A 86 -17.74 9.75 -0.43
N GLU A 87 -16.80 9.08 0.25
CA GLU A 87 -16.96 7.76 0.87
C GLU A 87 -17.64 7.82 2.26
N LEU A 88 -18.76 8.56 2.39
CA LEU A 88 -19.67 8.46 3.54
C LEU A 88 -21.14 8.56 3.06
N PRO A 89 -22.09 7.86 3.71
CA PRO A 89 -23.34 7.31 3.15
C PRO A 89 -24.40 8.34 2.73
N LYS A 90 -24.09 9.19 1.75
CA LYS A 90 -25.00 10.25 1.24
C LYS A 90 -25.40 10.10 -0.22
N TRP A 91 -24.94 9.07 -0.92
CA TRP A 91 -25.29 8.84 -2.33
C TRP A 91 -26.79 8.58 -2.56
N GLU A 92 -27.51 8.03 -1.57
CA GLU A 92 -28.97 7.85 -1.64
C GLU A 92 -29.75 9.18 -1.72
N GLN A 93 -29.27 10.25 -1.09
CA GLN A 93 -29.95 11.56 -1.11
C GLN A 93 -29.71 12.33 -2.40
N PHE A 94 -28.58 12.06 -3.08
CA PHE A 94 -28.27 12.68 -4.37
C PHE A 94 -29.11 12.07 -5.50
N CYS A 95 -29.27 10.74 -5.51
CA CYS A 95 -30.10 10.04 -6.50
C CYS A 95 -31.61 10.33 -6.37
N GLN A 96 -32.10 10.85 -5.25
CA GLN A 96 -33.52 11.20 -5.04
C GLN A 96 -33.90 12.60 -5.54
N ARG A 97 -32.95 13.40 -6.05
CA ARG A 97 -33.17 14.78 -6.50
C ARG A 97 -32.94 14.99 -8.00
N ILE A 98 -32.76 13.91 -8.75
CA ILE A 98 -32.82 13.86 -10.23
C ILE A 98 -34.04 13.01 -10.58
#